data_AF-A0A7C4HAI5-F1
#
_entry.id   AF-A0A7C4HAI5-F1
#
_cell.length_a   1.000
_cell.length_b   1.000
_cell.length_c   1.000
_cell.angle_alpha   90.00
_cell.angle_beta   90.00
_cell.angle_gamma   90.00
#
_symmetry.space_group_name_H-M   'P 1'
#
loop_
_entity.id
_entity.type
_entity.pdbx_description
1 polymer ?
#
loop_
_entity_poly.entity_id
_entity_poly.type
_entity_poly.pdbx_seq_one_letter_code
_entity_poly.pdbx_strand_id
1 'polypeptide(L)'
;MGGSSLSDVKFAKLLSFIMILLIISLIFLSSPSCAYQNASQNDSPEETFNERSALIDPKVIEAIRLGWDPIPVIVVFTVNSEAGCAAVKATSPGTVVEKIYTLIPAALMKIPSNDIFKVAMLPEVRSIWLNSQFKLTSSLGAKGNRGVEVSVNLGVEQIWSEGFNGSGVVIAILGSGIDSSHPDLDDLDDDPSTNDPKVIASVSMVDYDPFTYDFSGHGTYVAGIVAGTGNASNGTYKGVAPGALLMNVKVFDVEGISLYSWILSGVEWSVSHGADIILVPISVPGLPDDPLCLAVEAAIRMGVVVITSAGDGGPAYISIGSPGSALGAITVGAYNHSSGRTCTFSGRGPSLYMWTKPDIVAPGYNIVSCRAHPPDLGFNISIPQFKDGYGTPIDENYTVASTTAAAAAYVAGLAALLLQSSMYASPESVKIALIKTAVDLYESPNIQGAGLVNPYSAY
;
A
#
# COMPACT_ATOMS: atom_id res chain seq x y z
N MET A 1 64.12 -14.07 38.91
CA MET A 1 63.02 -15.03 38.68
C MET A 1 61.73 -14.34 39.01
N GLY A 2 60.79 -14.28 38.07
CA GLY A 2 59.51 -13.60 38.26
C GLY A 2 58.93 -13.10 36.94
N GLY A 3 58.75 -14.01 35.98
CA GLY A 3 57.90 -13.74 34.82
C GLY A 3 56.48 -14.16 35.17
N SER A 4 55.55 -13.21 35.26
CA SER A 4 54.10 -13.47 35.22
C SER A 4 53.60 -13.00 33.86
N SER A 5 53.12 -13.93 33.05
CA SER A 5 52.75 -13.73 31.65
C SER A 5 51.49 -12.87 31.50
N LEU A 6 51.46 -12.10 30.41
CA LEU A 6 50.31 -11.31 29.94
C LEU A 6 48.99 -12.11 29.76
N SER A 7 49.01 -13.43 29.96
CA SER A 7 47.84 -14.33 29.94
C SER A 7 46.90 -14.12 31.13
N ASP A 8 47.44 -13.79 32.30
CA ASP A 8 46.69 -13.91 33.56
C ASP A 8 45.75 -12.72 33.77
N VAL A 9 46.14 -11.55 33.25
CA VAL A 9 45.31 -10.32 33.29
C VAL A 9 44.14 -10.39 32.30
N LYS A 10 44.31 -11.08 31.17
CA LYS A 10 43.21 -11.31 30.20
C LYS A 10 42.23 -12.38 30.70
N PHE A 11 42.72 -13.40 31.40
CA PHE A 11 41.88 -14.44 31.99
C PHE A 11 41.03 -13.88 33.15
N ALA A 12 41.60 -13.04 34.02
CA ALA A 12 40.88 -12.40 35.11
C ALA A 12 39.75 -11.46 34.64
N LYS A 13 39.96 -10.72 33.53
CA LYS A 13 38.92 -9.86 32.93
C LYS A 13 37.80 -10.65 32.25
N LEU A 14 38.12 -11.81 31.66
CA LEU A 14 37.13 -12.71 31.05
C LEU A 14 36.26 -13.39 32.13
N LEU A 15 36.86 -13.83 33.25
CA LEU A 15 36.12 -14.37 34.40
C LEU A 15 35.20 -13.34 35.05
N SER A 16 35.66 -12.08 35.18
CA SER A 16 34.82 -11.02 35.74
C SER A 16 33.63 -10.67 34.84
N PHE A 17 33.77 -10.79 33.51
CA PHE A 17 32.68 -10.54 32.56
C PHE A 17 31.67 -11.71 32.53
N ILE A 18 32.15 -12.95 32.60
CA ILE A 18 31.28 -14.15 32.68
C ILE A 18 30.50 -14.19 34.01
N MET A 19 31.10 -13.77 35.13
CA MET A 19 30.39 -13.67 36.42
C MET A 19 29.26 -12.64 36.40
N ILE A 20 29.44 -11.51 35.70
CA ILE A 20 28.40 -10.47 35.55
C ILE A 20 27.24 -10.98 34.68
N LEU A 21 27.52 -11.73 33.62
CA LEU A 21 26.49 -12.38 32.79
C LEU A 21 25.70 -13.46 33.56
N LEU A 22 26.36 -14.23 34.43
CA LEU A 22 25.70 -15.22 35.30
C LEU A 22 24.78 -14.56 36.35
N ILE A 23 25.22 -13.47 36.99
CA ILE A 23 24.40 -12.69 37.93
C ILE A 23 23.15 -12.10 37.25
N ILE A 24 23.28 -11.61 36.00
CA ILE A 24 22.14 -11.06 35.25
C ILE A 24 21.16 -12.18 34.84
N SER A 25 21.65 -13.39 34.52
CA SER A 25 20.77 -14.53 34.19
C SER A 25 19.99 -15.07 35.40
N LEU A 26 20.55 -14.99 36.61
CA LEU A 26 19.92 -15.46 37.85
C LEU A 26 18.84 -14.50 38.38
N ILE A 27 18.89 -13.22 38.01
CA ILE A 27 17.87 -12.22 38.36
C ILE A 27 16.59 -12.39 37.50
N PHE A 28 16.67 -13.05 36.34
CA PHE A 28 15.51 -13.35 35.47
C PHE A 28 14.88 -14.73 35.69
N LEU A 29 15.38 -15.54 36.62
CA LEU A 29 14.88 -16.90 36.91
C LEU A 29 14.14 -17.03 38.25
N SER A 30 13.73 -15.92 38.86
CA SER A 30 12.88 -15.93 40.07
C SER A 30 11.68 -15.00 39.92
N SER A 31 10.80 -15.32 38.97
CA SER A 31 9.40 -14.90 39.04
C SER A 31 8.71 -15.79 40.08
N PRO A 32 8.10 -15.25 41.16
CA PRO A 32 7.26 -16.07 42.01
C PRO A 32 6.06 -16.54 41.19
N SER A 33 5.91 -17.85 41.10
CA SER A 33 4.72 -18.52 40.60
C SER A 33 3.56 -18.10 41.51
N CYS A 34 2.66 -17.26 41.02
CA CYS A 34 1.45 -16.94 41.76
C CYS A 34 0.50 -18.14 41.65
N ALA A 35 0.52 -18.98 42.68
CA ALA A 35 -0.48 -20.01 42.90
C ALA A 35 -1.83 -19.33 43.18
N TYR A 36 -2.84 -19.70 42.40
CA TYR A 36 -4.22 -19.32 42.61
C TYR A 36 -4.75 -20.06 43.85
N GLN A 37 -4.80 -19.38 45.00
CA GLN A 37 -5.49 -19.85 46.20
C GLN A 37 -6.71 -18.95 46.44
N ASN A 38 -7.89 -19.57 46.41
CA ASN A 38 -9.16 -18.98 46.85
C ASN A 38 -9.09 -18.63 48.34
N ALA A 39 -9.31 -17.37 48.70
CA ALA A 39 -9.90 -17.00 50.00
C ALA A 39 -10.39 -15.54 50.06
N SER A 40 -11.69 -15.44 50.39
CA SER A 40 -12.40 -14.39 51.14
C SER A 40 -12.54 -12.96 50.59
N GLN A 41 -13.81 -12.65 50.36
CA GLN A 41 -14.46 -11.33 50.30
C GLN A 41 -13.83 -10.26 51.20
N ASN A 42 -13.59 -9.11 50.61
CA ASN A 42 -13.91 -7.82 51.21
C ASN A 42 -14.20 -6.82 50.08
N ASP A 43 -15.45 -6.37 50.04
CA ASP A 43 -15.98 -5.41 49.07
C ASP A 43 -15.30 -4.04 49.22
N SER A 44 -14.60 -3.64 48.17
CA SER A 44 -14.47 -2.24 47.77
C SER A 44 -14.89 -2.18 46.30
N PRO A 45 -15.72 -1.21 45.87
CA PRO A 45 -16.09 -1.14 44.47
C PRO A 45 -14.82 -0.81 43.68
N GLU A 46 -14.25 -1.82 43.02
CA GLU A 46 -13.36 -1.59 41.90
C GLU A 46 -14.16 -0.76 40.90
N GLU A 47 -13.84 0.53 40.82
CA GLU A 47 -14.18 1.33 39.66
C GLU A 47 -13.60 0.61 38.44
N THR A 48 -14.44 -0.18 37.78
CA THR A 48 -14.15 -0.68 36.45
C THR A 48 -14.02 0.56 35.56
N PHE A 49 -12.79 1.01 35.32
CA PHE A 49 -12.45 1.91 34.23
C PHE A 49 -12.73 1.18 32.92
N ASN A 50 -14.01 1.11 32.57
CA ASN A 50 -14.48 0.66 31.28
C ASN A 50 -14.62 1.87 30.33
N GLU A 51 -13.73 2.86 30.47
CA GLU A 51 -13.64 4.03 29.59
C GLU A 51 -12.78 3.70 28.38
N ARG A 52 -13.24 2.81 27.50
CA ARG A 52 -12.62 2.74 26.18
C ARG A 52 -13.21 3.87 25.34
N SER A 53 -12.63 5.06 25.44
CA SER A 53 -12.92 6.14 24.50
C SER A 53 -12.43 5.76 23.11
N ALA A 54 -13.21 6.10 22.08
CA ALA A 54 -12.82 5.87 20.71
C ALA A 54 -11.49 6.56 20.40
N LEU A 55 -10.65 5.93 19.56
CA LEU A 55 -9.45 6.60 19.06
C LEU A 55 -9.85 7.78 18.17
N ILE A 56 -9.31 8.97 18.43
CA ILE A 56 -9.49 10.13 17.56
C ILE A 56 -8.15 10.41 16.89
N ASP A 57 -8.14 10.41 15.56
CA ASP A 57 -6.98 10.83 14.77
C ASP A 57 -6.53 12.24 15.22
N PRO A 58 -5.26 12.44 15.60
CA PRO A 58 -4.75 13.75 16.00
C PRO A 58 -5.05 14.87 14.99
N LYS A 59 -5.17 14.56 13.70
CA LYS A 59 -5.53 15.55 12.67
C LYS A 59 -6.97 16.08 12.82
N VAL A 60 -7.88 15.32 13.41
CA VAL A 60 -9.22 15.80 13.74
C VAL A 60 -9.13 16.88 14.81
N ILE A 61 -8.29 16.69 15.83
CA ILE A 61 -8.05 17.67 16.88
C ILE A 61 -7.41 18.94 16.31
N GLU A 62 -6.49 18.79 15.37
CA GLU A 62 -5.90 19.92 14.64
C GLU A 62 -6.95 20.68 13.81
N ALA A 63 -7.82 19.98 13.08
CA ALA A 63 -8.93 20.58 12.33
C ALA A 63 -9.88 21.39 13.23
N ILE A 64 -10.22 20.89 14.42
CA ILE A 64 -11.00 21.64 15.43
C ILE A 64 -10.26 22.94 15.81
N ARG A 65 -8.95 22.87 16.09
CA ARG A 65 -8.15 24.05 16.46
C ARG A 65 -8.05 25.07 15.33
N LEU A 66 -8.06 24.62 14.08
CA LEU A 66 -8.09 25.45 12.88
C LEU A 66 -9.49 26.00 12.56
N GLY A 67 -10.51 25.67 13.36
CA GLY A 67 -11.86 26.21 13.23
C GLY A 67 -12.71 25.55 12.13
N TRP A 68 -12.38 24.31 11.74
CA TRP A 68 -13.20 23.58 10.77
C TRP A 68 -14.55 23.20 11.39
N ASP A 69 -15.65 23.55 10.74
CA ASP A 69 -17.00 23.18 11.15
C ASP A 69 -17.95 23.17 9.94
N PRO A 70 -18.63 22.05 9.63
CA PRO A 70 -18.45 20.71 10.21
C PRO A 70 -17.13 20.05 9.78
N ILE A 71 -16.71 19.01 10.50
CA ILE A 71 -15.46 18.30 10.22
C ILE A 71 -15.76 17.01 9.42
N PRO A 72 -15.17 16.84 8.21
CA PRO A 72 -15.31 15.62 7.44
C PRO A 72 -14.44 14.51 8.02
N VAL A 73 -15.07 13.44 8.50
CA VAL A 73 -14.43 12.32 9.19
C VAL A 73 -14.93 10.98 8.67
N ILE A 74 -14.06 9.98 8.72
CA ILE A 74 -14.43 8.58 8.59
C ILE A 74 -14.59 8.02 10.00
N VAL A 75 -15.80 7.60 10.34
CA VAL A 75 -16.10 6.95 11.62
C VAL A 75 -16.11 5.45 11.40
N VAL A 76 -15.30 4.73 12.18
CA VAL A 76 -15.28 3.26 12.21
C VAL A 76 -16.07 2.81 13.43
N PHE A 77 -16.92 1.81 13.25
CA PHE A 77 -17.85 1.32 14.26
C PHE A 77 -17.43 -0.05 14.83
N THR A 78 -17.91 -0.34 16.03
CA THR A 78 -17.86 -1.67 16.66
C THR A 78 -19.09 -2.52 16.28
N VAL A 79 -20.10 -1.89 15.70
CA VAL A 79 -21.35 -2.46 15.19
C VAL A 79 -21.43 -2.29 13.66
N ASN A 80 -22.48 -2.80 13.00
CA ASN A 80 -22.68 -2.52 11.57
C ASN A 80 -22.83 -1.02 11.28
N SER A 81 -22.53 -0.62 10.05
CA SER A 81 -22.46 0.78 9.65
C SER A 81 -23.79 1.53 9.85
N GLU A 82 -24.93 0.89 9.59
CA GLU A 82 -26.26 1.50 9.76
C GLU A 82 -26.59 1.80 11.22
N ALA A 83 -26.36 0.84 12.12
CA ALA A 83 -26.57 1.01 13.56
C ALA A 83 -25.62 2.07 14.13
N GLY A 84 -24.35 2.06 13.72
CA GLY A 84 -23.38 3.10 14.07
C GLY A 84 -23.81 4.48 13.61
N CYS A 85 -24.24 4.61 12.35
CA CYS A 85 -24.77 5.88 11.82
C CYS A 85 -26.00 6.38 12.59
N ALA A 86 -26.90 5.48 12.98
CA ALA A 86 -28.08 5.84 13.77
C ALA A 86 -27.71 6.37 15.16
N ALA A 87 -26.75 5.72 15.84
CA ALA A 87 -26.23 6.17 17.14
C ALA A 87 -25.58 7.56 17.03
N VAL A 88 -24.72 7.78 16.03
CA VAL A 88 -24.08 9.09 15.81
C VAL A 88 -25.11 10.19 15.57
N LYS A 89 -26.12 9.95 14.72
CA LYS A 89 -27.19 10.94 14.45
C LYS A 89 -28.05 11.22 15.67
N ALA A 90 -28.28 10.24 16.55
CA ALA A 90 -29.02 10.45 17.79
C ALA A 90 -28.25 11.36 18.76
N THR A 91 -26.93 11.22 18.83
CA THR A 91 -26.05 12.03 19.70
C THR A 91 -25.69 13.39 19.10
N SER A 92 -25.55 13.47 17.77
CA SER A 92 -25.25 14.69 17.02
C SER A 92 -26.23 14.84 15.85
N PRO A 93 -27.44 15.40 16.09
CA PRO A 93 -28.47 15.56 15.07
C PRO A 93 -28.04 16.42 13.86
N GLY A 94 -27.01 17.25 14.00
CA GLY A 94 -26.43 18.04 12.91
C GLY A 94 -25.47 17.27 12.00
N THR A 95 -25.19 16.01 12.29
CA THR A 95 -24.29 15.18 11.47
C THR A 95 -24.91 14.82 10.13
N VAL A 96 -24.16 15.08 9.05
CA VAL A 96 -24.51 14.61 7.69
C VAL A 96 -23.72 13.34 7.41
N VAL A 97 -24.42 12.28 7.00
CA VAL A 97 -23.79 11.03 6.53
C VAL A 97 -23.68 11.12 5.01
N GLU A 98 -22.45 11.15 4.51
CA GLU A 98 -22.16 11.28 3.07
C GLU A 98 -22.05 9.91 2.39
N LYS A 99 -21.48 8.92 3.09
CA LYS A 99 -21.32 7.56 2.58
C LYS A 99 -21.33 6.55 3.71
N ILE A 100 -21.95 5.40 3.48
CA ILE A 100 -21.90 4.23 4.35
C ILE A 100 -21.08 3.17 3.62
N TYR A 101 -20.01 2.68 4.24
CA TYR A 101 -19.18 1.61 3.69
C TYR A 101 -19.76 0.25 4.08
N THR A 102 -19.61 -0.71 3.17
CA THR A 102 -20.14 -2.08 3.29
C THR A 102 -19.02 -3.11 3.48
N LEU A 103 -17.80 -2.82 2.99
CA LEU A 103 -16.63 -3.67 3.16
C LEU A 103 -16.11 -3.67 4.60
N ILE A 104 -16.24 -2.54 5.29
CA ILE A 104 -15.93 -2.37 6.71
C ILE A 104 -17.07 -1.64 7.43
N PRO A 105 -17.25 -1.85 8.74
CA PRO A 105 -18.24 -1.12 9.53
C PRO A 105 -17.80 0.35 9.71
N ALA A 106 -18.01 1.18 8.70
CA ALA A 106 -17.59 2.58 8.70
C ALA A 106 -18.51 3.47 7.87
N ALA A 107 -18.40 4.77 8.07
CA ALA A 107 -19.09 5.78 7.26
C ALA A 107 -18.28 7.07 7.15
N LEU A 108 -18.39 7.74 6.00
CA LEU A 108 -17.96 9.12 5.82
C LEU A 108 -19.05 10.06 6.30
N MET A 109 -18.69 10.96 7.20
CA MET A 109 -19.62 11.89 7.85
C MET A 109 -19.03 13.30 7.95
N LYS A 110 -19.89 14.31 7.94
CA LYS A 110 -19.58 15.67 8.39
C LYS A 110 -20.21 15.88 9.75
N ILE A 111 -19.39 15.92 10.79
CA ILE A 111 -19.84 16.03 12.19
C ILE A 111 -19.58 17.46 12.68
N PRO A 112 -20.54 18.13 13.33
CA PRO A 112 -20.29 19.39 14.03
C PRO A 112 -19.09 19.27 14.98
N SER A 113 -18.15 20.19 14.89
CA SER A 113 -16.89 20.18 15.66
C SER A 113 -17.09 19.99 17.17
N ASN A 114 -18.12 20.64 17.73
CA ASN A 114 -18.49 20.56 19.15
C ASN A 114 -19.04 19.19 19.59
N ASP A 115 -19.41 18.32 18.66
CA ASP A 115 -19.98 17.01 18.94
C ASP A 115 -18.97 15.86 18.77
N ILE A 116 -17.79 16.09 18.18
CA ILE A 116 -16.77 15.05 17.94
C ILE A 116 -16.45 14.25 19.21
N PHE A 117 -16.22 14.93 20.33
CA PHE A 117 -15.90 14.26 21.60
C PHE A 117 -17.10 13.51 22.19
N LYS A 118 -18.34 13.96 21.97
CA LYS A 118 -19.54 13.23 22.41
C LYS A 118 -19.71 11.96 21.60
N VAL A 119 -19.50 12.05 20.28
CA VAL A 119 -19.54 10.91 19.36
C VAL A 119 -18.47 9.90 19.72
N ALA A 120 -17.25 10.34 20.08
CA ALA A 120 -16.16 9.44 20.49
C ALA A 120 -16.42 8.68 21.80
N MET A 121 -17.42 9.09 22.60
CA MET A 121 -17.83 8.39 23.82
C MET A 121 -18.89 7.31 23.58
N LEU A 122 -19.41 7.19 22.35
CA LEU A 122 -20.39 6.17 22.01
C LEU A 122 -19.74 4.77 21.99
N PRO A 123 -20.32 3.74 22.63
CA PRO A 123 -19.79 2.38 22.58
C PRO A 123 -19.80 1.78 21.17
N GLU A 124 -20.66 2.29 20.29
CA GLU A 124 -20.72 1.93 18.87
C GLU A 124 -19.54 2.46 18.06
N VAL A 125 -18.83 3.48 18.55
CA VAL A 125 -17.75 4.15 17.82
C VAL A 125 -16.40 3.56 18.24
N ARG A 126 -15.69 2.95 17.29
CA ARG A 126 -14.33 2.43 17.50
C ARG A 126 -13.30 3.54 17.38
N SER A 127 -13.42 4.36 16.33
CA SER A 127 -12.44 5.41 16.03
C SER A 127 -12.98 6.44 15.05
N ILE A 128 -12.44 7.66 15.11
CA ILE A 128 -12.79 8.80 14.24
C ILE A 128 -11.52 9.29 13.54
N TRP A 129 -11.53 9.31 12.22
CA TRP A 129 -10.38 9.65 11.39
C TRP A 129 -10.68 10.86 10.52
N LEU A 130 -9.74 11.79 10.35
CA LEU A 130 -9.97 12.91 9.43
C LEU A 130 -10.02 12.36 8.01
N ASN A 131 -10.97 12.82 7.18
CA ASN A 131 -10.95 12.57 5.73
C ASN A 131 -9.80 13.38 5.10
N SER A 132 -8.57 12.95 5.38
CA SER A 132 -7.35 13.68 5.08
C SER A 132 -7.13 13.80 3.58
N GLN A 133 -6.71 14.99 3.17
CA GLN A 133 -6.20 15.25 1.83
C GLN A 133 -4.72 14.92 1.75
N PHE A 134 -4.30 14.32 0.64
CA PHE A 134 -2.90 14.11 0.30
C PHE A 134 -2.70 14.37 -1.19
N LYS A 135 -1.43 14.51 -1.56
CA LYS A 135 -1.02 14.93 -2.88
C LYS A 135 -0.03 13.94 -3.44
N LEU A 136 -0.27 13.53 -4.68
CA LEU A 136 0.65 12.73 -5.45
C LEU A 136 1.92 13.54 -5.65
N THR A 137 3.04 13.00 -5.18
CA THR A 137 4.35 13.59 -5.41
C THR A 137 4.81 13.22 -6.80
N SER A 138 5.32 14.19 -7.56
CA SER A 138 6.06 13.89 -8.78
C SER A 138 7.24 12.97 -8.44
N SER A 139 7.40 11.90 -9.23
CA SER A 139 8.48 10.93 -9.02
C SER A 139 9.85 11.60 -9.04
N LEU A 140 10.82 11.01 -8.34
CA LEU A 140 12.23 11.36 -8.54
C LEU A 140 12.60 11.02 -9.98
N GLY A 141 12.78 12.05 -10.81
CA GLY A 141 13.21 11.90 -12.20
C GLY A 141 14.52 11.12 -12.31
N ALA A 142 14.71 10.44 -13.44
CA ALA A 142 15.90 9.62 -13.66
C ALA A 142 17.18 10.43 -13.50
N LYS A 143 18.12 9.94 -12.68
CA LYS A 143 19.51 10.43 -12.70
C LYS A 143 20.32 9.60 -13.70
N GLY A 144 20.14 9.87 -14.99
CA GLY A 144 20.98 9.31 -16.07
C GLY A 144 20.20 8.75 -17.28
N ASN A 145 20.84 8.77 -18.45
CA ASN A 145 20.26 8.43 -19.77
C ASN A 145 20.10 6.92 -20.06
N ARG A 146 19.92 6.06 -19.06
CA ARG A 146 19.67 4.63 -19.29
C ARG A 146 18.51 4.17 -18.42
N GLY A 147 17.30 4.32 -18.96
CA GLY A 147 16.13 3.60 -18.47
C GLY A 147 16.34 2.10 -18.67
N VAL A 148 15.74 1.29 -17.81
CA VAL A 148 15.77 -0.17 -17.95
C VAL A 148 14.38 -0.69 -18.25
N GLU A 149 14.35 -1.70 -19.10
CA GLU A 149 13.15 -2.43 -19.50
C GLU A 149 12.47 -3.06 -18.28
N VAL A 150 11.13 -3.05 -18.27
CA VAL A 150 10.31 -3.64 -17.20
C VAL A 150 10.51 -5.16 -17.15
N SER A 151 10.51 -5.78 -18.32
CA SER A 151 10.61 -7.23 -18.53
C SER A 151 11.99 -7.80 -18.17
N VAL A 152 13.06 -7.13 -18.61
CA VAL A 152 14.42 -7.73 -18.64
C VAL A 152 15.16 -7.75 -17.28
N ASN A 153 14.54 -7.34 -16.17
CA ASN A 153 15.28 -7.24 -14.91
C ASN A 153 15.30 -8.47 -14.00
N LEU A 154 14.41 -9.47 -14.14
CA LEU A 154 14.43 -10.66 -13.27
C LEU A 154 13.89 -11.96 -13.93
N GLY A 155 13.89 -12.07 -15.27
CA GLY A 155 13.62 -13.33 -15.96
C GLY A 155 12.13 -13.72 -16.09
N VAL A 156 11.22 -12.75 -16.11
CA VAL A 156 9.77 -12.97 -16.30
C VAL A 156 9.48 -13.62 -17.66
N GLU A 157 10.33 -13.41 -18.65
CA GLU A 157 10.21 -13.98 -20.00
C GLU A 157 10.19 -15.51 -19.98
N GLN A 158 10.82 -16.13 -18.98
CA GLN A 158 10.80 -17.59 -18.81
C GLN A 158 9.39 -18.08 -18.49
N ILE A 159 8.65 -17.35 -17.65
CA ILE A 159 7.25 -17.67 -17.30
C ILE A 159 6.35 -17.50 -18.53
N TRP A 160 6.56 -16.44 -19.32
CA TRP A 160 5.85 -16.26 -20.60
C TRP A 160 6.10 -17.41 -21.58
N SER A 161 7.34 -17.91 -21.64
CA SER A 161 7.69 -19.04 -22.52
C SER A 161 7.00 -20.35 -22.13
N GLU A 162 6.55 -20.47 -20.87
CA GLU A 162 5.73 -21.58 -20.38
C GLU A 162 4.22 -21.38 -20.63
N GLY A 163 3.83 -20.25 -21.23
CA GLY A 163 2.44 -19.94 -21.61
C GLY A 163 1.66 -19.13 -20.59
N PHE A 164 2.32 -18.61 -19.54
CA PHE A 164 1.69 -17.80 -18.51
C PHE A 164 2.04 -16.34 -18.71
N ASN A 165 1.05 -15.49 -18.96
CA ASN A 165 1.17 -14.06 -19.25
C ASN A 165 0.17 -13.21 -18.45
N GLY A 166 -0.58 -13.81 -17.51
CA GLY A 166 -1.61 -13.18 -16.70
C GLY A 166 -3.02 -13.24 -17.28
N SER A 167 -3.22 -13.91 -18.42
CA SER A 167 -4.55 -14.03 -19.04
C SER A 167 -5.60 -14.59 -18.08
N GLY A 168 -6.75 -13.91 -18.05
CA GLY A 168 -7.89 -14.26 -17.20
C GLY A 168 -7.86 -13.65 -15.80
N VAL A 169 -6.77 -13.00 -15.39
CA VAL A 169 -6.68 -12.32 -14.09
C VAL A 169 -7.08 -10.85 -14.22
N VAL A 170 -7.89 -10.36 -13.28
CA VAL A 170 -8.40 -9.00 -13.22
C VAL A 170 -7.69 -8.19 -12.13
N ILE A 171 -7.08 -7.07 -12.52
CA ILE A 171 -6.28 -6.22 -11.63
C ILE A 171 -6.91 -4.83 -11.56
N ALA A 172 -7.38 -4.44 -10.38
CA ALA A 172 -7.82 -3.08 -10.12
C ALA A 172 -6.64 -2.19 -9.73
N ILE A 173 -6.46 -1.08 -10.46
CA ILE A 173 -5.42 -0.09 -10.22
C ILE A 173 -6.05 1.16 -9.62
N LEU A 174 -5.77 1.41 -8.34
CA LEU A 174 -6.20 2.62 -7.65
C LEU A 174 -5.20 3.75 -7.90
N GLY A 175 -5.46 4.58 -8.91
CA GLY A 175 -4.50 5.56 -9.42
C GLY A 175 -5.10 6.89 -9.84
N SER A 176 -4.40 7.61 -10.70
CA SER A 176 -4.84 8.90 -11.25
C SER A 176 -5.77 8.79 -12.46
N GLY A 177 -6.09 7.56 -12.87
CA GLY A 177 -6.72 7.23 -14.14
C GLY A 177 -5.84 6.28 -14.94
N ILE A 178 -6.33 5.79 -16.08
CA ILE A 178 -5.57 5.06 -17.09
C ILE A 178 -5.93 5.68 -18.44
N ASP A 179 -4.91 6.03 -19.23
CA ASP A 179 -5.08 6.30 -20.65
C ASP A 179 -5.28 4.97 -21.39
N SER A 180 -6.56 4.59 -21.55
CA SER A 180 -6.97 3.39 -22.27
C SER A 180 -6.91 3.54 -23.79
N SER A 181 -6.34 4.63 -24.31
CA SER A 181 -6.04 4.81 -25.73
C SER A 181 -4.56 4.68 -26.05
N HIS A 182 -3.72 4.48 -25.02
CA HIS A 182 -2.31 4.18 -25.22
C HIS A 182 -2.17 2.86 -25.99
N PRO A 183 -1.32 2.75 -27.03
CA PRO A 183 -1.18 1.54 -27.84
C PRO A 183 -0.80 0.25 -27.10
N ASP A 184 -0.42 0.35 -25.83
CA ASP A 184 0.00 -0.80 -25.02
C ASP A 184 -1.13 -1.25 -24.06
N LEU A 185 -2.21 -0.46 -23.99
CA LEU A 185 -3.29 -0.53 -23.01
C LEU A 185 -4.68 -0.33 -23.65
N ASP A 186 -4.77 -0.23 -24.97
CA ASP A 186 -6.01 -0.08 -25.72
C ASP A 186 -6.68 -1.44 -25.99
N ASP A 187 -5.90 -2.49 -26.24
CA ASP A 187 -6.38 -3.86 -26.47
C ASP A 187 -5.48 -4.95 -25.80
N LEU A 188 -5.81 -6.23 -26.00
CA LEU A 188 -5.03 -7.35 -25.45
C LEU A 188 -3.99 -7.90 -26.44
N ASP A 189 -4.21 -7.79 -27.74
CA ASP A 189 -3.47 -8.53 -28.78
C ASP A 189 -2.74 -7.66 -29.83
N ASP A 190 -2.76 -6.34 -29.68
CA ASP A 190 -2.18 -5.36 -30.59
C ASP A 190 -2.81 -5.40 -32.02
N ASP A 191 -4.00 -6.00 -32.17
CA ASP A 191 -4.77 -6.04 -33.41
C ASP A 191 -5.97 -5.08 -33.32
N PRO A 192 -5.91 -3.89 -33.95
CA PRO A 192 -7.01 -2.91 -33.90
C PRO A 192 -8.29 -3.37 -34.61
N SER A 193 -8.32 -4.57 -35.21
CA SER A 193 -9.50 -5.18 -35.81
C SER A 193 -10.32 -6.06 -34.86
N THR A 194 -9.78 -6.41 -33.68
CA THR A 194 -10.47 -7.15 -32.62
C THR A 194 -11.13 -6.17 -31.64
N ASN A 195 -11.98 -6.69 -30.75
CA ASN A 195 -12.63 -5.89 -29.69
C ASN A 195 -12.44 -6.59 -28.35
N ASP A 196 -11.24 -6.46 -27.82
CA ASP A 196 -10.74 -7.10 -26.61
C ASP A 196 -10.02 -6.06 -25.73
N PRO A 197 -10.76 -5.11 -25.13
CA PRO A 197 -10.16 -4.02 -24.40
C PRO A 197 -9.33 -4.51 -23.20
N LYS A 198 -8.14 -3.93 -23.02
CA LYS A 198 -7.31 -4.15 -21.82
C LYS A 198 -8.04 -3.71 -20.55
N VAL A 199 -8.66 -2.54 -20.61
CA VAL A 199 -9.38 -1.91 -19.50
C VAL A 199 -10.85 -2.26 -19.60
N ILE A 200 -11.30 -3.19 -18.74
CA ILE A 200 -12.66 -3.77 -18.81
C ILE A 200 -13.69 -3.03 -17.97
N ALA A 201 -13.24 -2.21 -17.00
CA ALA A 201 -14.11 -1.39 -16.18
C ALA A 201 -13.38 -0.13 -15.70
N SER A 202 -14.12 0.97 -15.57
CA SER A 202 -13.57 2.27 -15.17
C SER A 202 -14.53 2.98 -14.23
N VAL A 203 -14.00 3.59 -13.16
CA VAL A 203 -14.76 4.43 -12.22
C VAL A 203 -13.89 5.56 -11.69
N SER A 204 -14.48 6.73 -11.45
CA SER A 204 -13.86 7.80 -10.68
C SER A 204 -14.50 7.90 -9.31
N MET A 205 -13.68 7.89 -8.27
CA MET A 205 -14.08 8.14 -6.88
C MET A 205 -13.99 9.63 -6.52
N VAL A 206 -13.53 10.47 -7.43
CA VAL A 206 -13.39 11.91 -7.24
C VAL A 206 -14.75 12.57 -7.38
N ASP A 207 -15.27 13.14 -6.28
CA ASP A 207 -16.68 13.57 -6.20
C ASP A 207 -17.10 14.60 -7.28
N TYR A 208 -16.17 15.41 -7.76
CA TYR A 208 -16.40 16.46 -8.76
C TYR A 208 -15.82 16.15 -10.15
N ASP A 209 -15.15 15.01 -10.32
CA ASP A 209 -14.55 14.60 -11.59
C ASP A 209 -15.06 13.20 -11.96
N PRO A 210 -16.14 13.10 -12.76
CA PRO A 210 -16.70 11.80 -13.14
C PRO A 210 -15.87 11.07 -14.20
N PHE A 211 -14.85 11.72 -14.79
CA PHE A 211 -14.07 11.14 -15.86
C PHE A 211 -12.88 10.36 -15.31
N THR A 212 -12.51 9.29 -16.01
CA THR A 212 -11.44 8.38 -15.59
C THR A 212 -10.12 8.61 -16.31
N TYR A 213 -10.00 9.77 -16.97
CA TYR A 213 -8.81 10.17 -17.70
C TYR A 213 -7.61 10.39 -16.77
N ASP A 214 -6.44 10.01 -17.27
CA ASP A 214 -5.20 10.20 -16.55
C ASP A 214 -4.49 11.49 -16.95
N PHE A 215 -4.84 12.60 -16.30
CA PHE A 215 -4.16 13.88 -16.49
C PHE A 215 -2.81 13.97 -15.76
N SER A 216 -2.55 13.04 -14.84
CA SER A 216 -1.30 13.02 -14.08
C SER A 216 -0.23 12.16 -14.74
N GLY A 217 -0.63 11.01 -15.29
CA GLY A 217 0.23 10.01 -15.93
C GLY A 217 0.66 8.86 -15.02
N HIS A 218 0.47 8.97 -13.71
CA HIS A 218 0.92 7.95 -12.75
C HIS A 218 0.20 6.61 -12.91
N GLY A 219 -1.12 6.63 -13.06
CA GLY A 219 -1.91 5.40 -13.19
C GLY A 219 -1.63 4.68 -14.51
N THR A 220 -1.48 5.40 -15.61
CA THR A 220 -1.05 4.86 -16.92
C THR A 220 0.36 4.26 -16.84
N TYR A 221 1.29 4.97 -16.20
CA TYR A 221 2.65 4.49 -15.97
C TYR A 221 2.66 3.17 -15.20
N VAL A 222 1.88 3.07 -14.13
CA VAL A 222 1.74 1.83 -13.35
C VAL A 222 1.05 0.73 -14.17
N ALA A 223 -0.02 1.05 -14.90
CA ALA A 223 -0.75 0.11 -15.75
C ALA A 223 0.16 -0.55 -16.81
N GLY A 224 1.03 0.23 -17.44
CA GLY A 224 2.02 -0.27 -18.40
C GLY A 224 2.98 -1.29 -17.78
N ILE A 225 3.47 -1.05 -16.56
CA ILE A 225 4.36 -2.00 -15.85
C ILE A 225 3.61 -3.30 -15.55
N VAL A 226 2.34 -3.20 -15.15
CA VAL A 226 1.52 -4.36 -14.80
C VAL A 226 1.22 -5.19 -16.05
N ALA A 227 0.60 -4.59 -17.08
CA ALA A 227 -0.06 -5.33 -18.16
C ALA A 227 0.07 -4.71 -19.56
N GLY A 228 1.01 -3.77 -19.75
CA GLY A 228 1.26 -3.20 -21.08
C GLY A 228 1.69 -4.27 -22.09
N THR A 229 1.09 -4.30 -23.27
CA THR A 229 1.43 -5.28 -24.33
C THR A 229 2.81 -5.01 -24.94
N GLY A 230 3.26 -3.75 -24.86
CA GLY A 230 4.52 -3.29 -25.44
C GLY A 230 4.43 -2.94 -26.92
N ASN A 231 3.23 -2.82 -27.49
CA ASN A 231 2.99 -2.50 -28.90
C ASN A 231 3.84 -1.34 -29.43
N ALA A 232 3.82 -0.20 -28.73
CA ALA A 232 4.51 1.02 -29.14
C ALA A 232 6.05 0.90 -29.11
N SER A 233 6.59 -0.17 -28.54
CA SER A 233 8.02 -0.46 -28.43
C SER A 233 8.43 -1.79 -29.06
N ASN A 234 7.57 -2.42 -29.87
CA ASN A 234 7.77 -3.77 -30.42
C ASN A 234 8.13 -4.80 -29.33
N GLY A 235 7.48 -4.70 -28.16
CA GLY A 235 7.65 -5.58 -27.02
C GLY A 235 8.80 -5.22 -26.07
N THR A 236 9.59 -4.19 -26.34
CA THR A 236 10.74 -3.80 -25.50
C THR A 236 10.32 -3.40 -24.09
N TYR A 237 9.21 -2.67 -23.95
CA TYR A 237 8.69 -2.19 -22.65
C TYR A 237 7.41 -2.90 -22.23
N LYS A 238 7.27 -4.17 -22.63
CA LYS A 238 6.16 -5.04 -22.23
C LYS A 238 6.08 -5.16 -20.71
N GLY A 239 4.87 -5.02 -20.17
CA GLY A 239 4.55 -5.20 -18.75
C GLY A 239 4.70 -6.65 -18.29
N VAL A 240 4.67 -6.88 -16.98
CA VAL A 240 4.96 -8.20 -16.38
C VAL A 240 3.88 -9.26 -16.71
N ALA A 241 2.61 -8.86 -16.74
CA ALA A 241 1.46 -9.70 -17.04
C ALA A 241 0.67 -9.12 -18.22
N PRO A 242 1.22 -9.16 -19.45
CA PRO A 242 0.64 -8.49 -20.61
C PRO A 242 -0.72 -9.07 -21.03
N GLY A 243 -1.11 -10.25 -20.56
CA GLY A 243 -2.43 -10.84 -20.81
C GLY A 243 -3.49 -10.48 -19.76
N ALA A 244 -3.14 -9.81 -18.66
CA ALA A 244 -4.08 -9.47 -17.59
C ALA A 244 -5.07 -8.37 -18.01
N LEU A 245 -6.25 -8.38 -17.38
CA LEU A 245 -7.30 -7.38 -17.56
C LEU A 245 -7.20 -6.33 -16.47
N LEU A 246 -7.51 -5.07 -16.80
CA LEU A 246 -7.39 -3.94 -15.87
C LEU A 246 -8.76 -3.34 -15.50
N MET A 247 -8.91 -2.94 -14.25
CA MET A 247 -9.94 -1.99 -13.81
C MET A 247 -9.29 -0.66 -13.46
N ASN A 248 -9.74 0.41 -14.12
CA ASN A 248 -9.28 1.78 -13.88
C ASN A 248 -10.07 2.41 -12.73
N VAL A 249 -9.48 2.48 -11.54
CA VAL A 249 -10.12 3.06 -10.35
C VAL A 249 -9.43 4.38 -10.03
N LYS A 250 -9.96 5.48 -10.58
CA LYS A 250 -9.39 6.81 -10.37
C LYS A 250 -9.73 7.31 -8.96
N VAL A 251 -8.69 7.57 -8.18
CA VAL A 251 -8.75 8.09 -6.81
C VAL A 251 -7.95 9.38 -6.63
N PHE A 252 -7.37 9.94 -7.70
CA PHE A 252 -6.77 11.28 -7.71
C PHE A 252 -7.45 12.18 -8.73
N ASP A 253 -7.60 13.44 -8.39
CA ASP A 253 -8.07 14.46 -9.31
C ASP A 253 -6.97 14.91 -10.30
N VAL A 254 -7.30 15.89 -11.14
CA VAL A 254 -6.40 16.47 -12.14
C VAL A 254 -5.19 17.20 -11.55
N GLU A 255 -5.24 17.63 -10.29
CA GLU A 255 -4.14 18.28 -9.58
C GLU A 255 -3.29 17.27 -8.80
N GLY A 256 -3.58 15.97 -8.92
CA GLY A 256 -2.94 14.91 -8.15
C GLY A 256 -3.32 14.94 -6.68
N ILE A 257 -4.45 15.55 -6.33
CA ILE A 257 -5.01 15.53 -4.98
C ILE A 257 -5.87 14.29 -4.82
N SER A 258 -5.84 13.70 -3.62
CA SER A 258 -6.74 12.62 -3.26
C SER A 258 -7.20 12.74 -1.81
N LEU A 259 -8.33 12.10 -1.51
CA LEU A 259 -8.92 11.98 -0.19
C LEU A 259 -8.88 10.54 0.27
N TYR A 260 -8.79 10.37 1.60
CA TYR A 260 -8.78 9.07 2.24
C TYR A 260 -10.03 8.24 1.88
N SER A 261 -11.18 8.90 1.85
CA SER A 261 -12.46 8.32 1.44
C SER A 261 -12.50 7.86 -0.01
N TRP A 262 -11.77 8.51 -0.93
CA TRP A 262 -11.72 8.11 -2.33
C TRP A 262 -10.95 6.79 -2.51
N ILE A 263 -9.79 6.65 -1.85
CA ILE A 263 -9.06 5.37 -1.86
C ILE A 263 -9.90 4.27 -1.21
N LEU A 264 -10.49 4.55 -0.04
CA LEU A 264 -11.33 3.59 0.67
C LEU A 264 -12.51 3.11 -0.19
N SER A 265 -13.18 4.03 -0.89
CA SER A 265 -14.24 3.71 -1.85
C SER A 265 -13.72 2.91 -3.05
N GLY A 266 -12.51 3.20 -3.52
CA GLY A 266 -11.83 2.45 -4.57
C GLY A 266 -11.58 1.00 -4.20
N VAL A 267 -11.16 0.72 -2.96
CA VAL A 267 -10.96 -0.64 -2.46
C VAL A 267 -12.30 -1.39 -2.42
N GLU A 268 -13.34 -0.79 -1.85
CA GLU A 268 -14.68 -1.39 -1.77
C GLU A 268 -15.28 -1.66 -3.16
N TRP A 269 -15.13 -0.72 -4.09
CA TRP A 269 -15.60 -0.89 -5.45
C TRP A 269 -14.86 -2.04 -6.16
N SER A 270 -13.54 -2.13 -6.00
CA SER A 270 -12.74 -3.18 -6.64
C SER A 270 -13.14 -4.58 -6.16
N VAL A 271 -13.37 -4.75 -4.86
CA VAL A 271 -13.87 -6.02 -4.28
C VAL A 271 -15.25 -6.37 -4.86
N SER A 272 -16.18 -5.41 -4.85
CA SER A 272 -17.56 -5.66 -5.32
C SER A 272 -17.68 -5.89 -6.82
N HIS A 273 -16.66 -5.52 -7.62
CA HIS A 273 -16.65 -5.69 -9.07
C HIS A 273 -15.77 -6.86 -9.53
N GLY A 274 -15.25 -7.66 -8.60
CA GLY A 274 -14.57 -8.93 -8.91
C GLY A 274 -13.11 -8.77 -9.32
N ALA A 275 -12.37 -7.84 -8.71
CA ALA A 275 -10.92 -7.80 -8.85
C ALA A 275 -10.28 -9.00 -8.14
N ASP A 276 -9.36 -9.69 -8.81
CA ASP A 276 -8.52 -10.73 -8.20
C ASP A 276 -7.34 -10.09 -7.45
N ILE A 277 -6.84 -8.96 -7.99
CA ILE A 277 -5.75 -8.18 -7.42
C ILE A 277 -6.18 -6.72 -7.29
N ILE A 278 -5.91 -6.10 -6.15
CA ILE A 278 -5.97 -4.66 -5.97
C ILE A 278 -4.54 -4.13 -5.81
N LEU A 279 -4.11 -3.31 -6.76
CA LEU A 279 -2.88 -2.55 -6.67
C LEU A 279 -3.19 -1.16 -6.10
N VAL A 280 -2.59 -0.86 -4.95
CA VAL A 280 -2.58 0.46 -4.32
C VAL A 280 -1.16 1.03 -4.43
N PRO A 281 -0.79 1.63 -5.57
CA PRO A 281 0.58 2.10 -5.86
C PRO A 281 0.93 3.40 -5.12
N ILE A 282 0.37 3.61 -3.94
CA ILE A 282 0.45 4.85 -3.15
C ILE A 282 0.61 4.51 -1.67
N SER A 283 1.35 5.36 -0.96
CA SER A 283 1.50 5.28 0.48
C SER A 283 1.10 6.61 1.09
N VAL A 284 0.14 6.59 2.01
CA VAL A 284 -0.33 7.77 2.72
C VAL A 284 0.01 7.67 4.20
N PRO A 285 0.17 8.79 4.92
CA PRO A 285 0.29 8.75 6.37
C PRO A 285 -0.93 8.06 6.99
N GLY A 286 -0.69 7.06 7.83
CA GLY A 286 -1.71 6.33 8.59
C GLY A 286 -1.19 6.02 9.98
N LEU A 287 -2.10 5.68 10.90
CA LEU A 287 -1.77 5.16 12.22
C LEU A 287 -2.34 3.74 12.33
N PRO A 288 -1.88 2.93 13.29
CA PRO A 288 -2.52 1.66 13.58
C PRO A 288 -4.05 1.77 13.66
N ASP A 289 -4.71 0.86 12.98
CA ASP A 289 -6.15 0.69 12.82
C ASP A 289 -6.83 1.77 11.95
N ASP A 290 -6.06 2.42 11.08
CA ASP A 290 -6.64 3.33 10.10
C ASP A 290 -7.65 2.64 9.17
N PRO A 291 -8.68 3.36 8.67
CA PRO A 291 -9.76 2.76 7.90
C PRO A 291 -9.29 2.08 6.61
N LEU A 292 -8.19 2.54 6.02
CA LEU A 292 -7.70 2.00 4.74
C LEU A 292 -6.98 0.67 4.97
N CYS A 293 -6.16 0.54 6.01
CA CYS A 293 -5.60 -0.74 6.44
C CYS A 293 -6.72 -1.73 6.80
N LEU A 294 -7.75 -1.29 7.53
CA LEU A 294 -8.90 -2.16 7.86
C LEU A 294 -9.64 -2.66 6.62
N ALA A 295 -9.83 -1.79 5.62
CA ALA A 295 -10.47 -2.16 4.35
C ALA A 295 -9.60 -3.08 3.50
N VAL A 296 -8.29 -2.85 3.46
CA VAL A 296 -7.35 -3.77 2.78
C VAL A 296 -7.36 -5.14 3.43
N GLU A 297 -7.33 -5.23 4.76
CA GLU A 297 -7.46 -6.51 5.47
C GLU A 297 -8.83 -7.18 5.21
N ALA A 298 -9.90 -6.39 5.03
CA ALA A 298 -11.21 -6.93 4.66
C ALA A 298 -11.25 -7.46 3.22
N ALA A 299 -10.64 -6.75 2.26
CA ALA A 299 -10.51 -7.20 0.87
C ALA A 299 -9.73 -8.52 0.79
N ILE A 300 -8.64 -8.65 1.55
CA ILE A 300 -7.84 -9.89 1.61
C ILE A 300 -8.67 -11.06 2.16
N ARG A 301 -9.46 -10.84 3.22
CA ARG A 301 -10.38 -11.86 3.74
C ARG A 301 -11.47 -12.26 2.74
N MET A 302 -11.74 -11.44 1.72
CA MET A 302 -12.64 -11.76 0.62
C MET A 302 -11.95 -12.50 -0.54
N GLY A 303 -10.67 -12.86 -0.40
CA GLY A 303 -9.90 -13.60 -1.39
C GLY A 303 -9.13 -12.74 -2.38
N VAL A 304 -9.13 -11.41 -2.20
CA VAL A 304 -8.44 -10.48 -3.11
C VAL A 304 -6.98 -10.29 -2.70
N VAL A 305 -6.04 -10.43 -3.63
CA VAL A 305 -4.63 -10.12 -3.39
C VAL A 305 -4.46 -8.61 -3.35
N VAL A 306 -3.98 -8.04 -2.24
CA VAL A 306 -3.71 -6.59 -2.16
C VAL A 306 -2.22 -6.32 -2.12
N ILE A 307 -1.75 -5.52 -3.08
CA ILE A 307 -0.35 -5.14 -3.26
C ILE A 307 -0.25 -3.63 -3.12
N THR A 308 0.73 -3.15 -2.37
CA THR A 308 0.91 -1.73 -2.09
C THR A 308 2.37 -1.33 -2.12
N SER A 309 2.64 -0.07 -2.49
CA SER A 309 3.99 0.48 -2.41
C SER A 309 4.39 0.74 -0.96
N ALA A 310 5.69 0.60 -0.66
CA ALA A 310 6.25 0.95 0.65
C ALA A 310 6.28 2.46 0.92
N GLY A 311 6.12 3.28 -0.12
CA GLY A 311 6.26 4.73 -0.10
C GLY A 311 7.67 5.21 -0.41
N ASP A 312 7.79 6.44 -0.90
CA ASP A 312 9.06 7.03 -1.34
C ASP A 312 9.68 7.99 -0.28
N GLY A 313 9.25 7.85 0.98
CA GLY A 313 9.64 8.70 2.12
C GLY A 313 10.87 8.21 2.91
N GLY A 314 11.60 7.21 2.41
CA GLY A 314 12.86 6.76 3.01
C GLY A 314 13.95 7.84 2.98
N PRO A 315 15.12 7.62 3.62
CA PRO A 315 15.61 6.38 4.23
C PRO A 315 15.33 6.25 5.73
N ALA A 316 14.48 7.09 6.30
CA ALA A 316 14.13 7.01 7.72
C ALA A 316 13.36 5.71 8.02
N TYR A 317 13.64 5.09 9.17
CA TYR A 317 12.81 4.00 9.70
C TYR A 317 11.42 4.51 10.08
N ILE A 318 10.42 3.62 10.13
CA ILE A 318 9.02 3.97 10.42
C ILE A 318 8.46 4.94 9.36
N SER A 319 8.79 4.68 8.09
CA SER A 319 8.30 5.44 6.93
C SER A 319 7.29 4.67 6.08
N ILE A 320 6.94 3.45 6.48
CA ILE A 320 5.85 2.68 5.87
C ILE A 320 4.52 3.31 6.30
N GLY A 321 3.74 3.79 5.32
CA GLY A 321 2.41 4.36 5.54
C GLY A 321 1.29 3.33 5.43
N SER A 322 0.06 3.83 5.27
CA SER A 322 -1.12 3.05 4.90
C SER A 322 -1.27 3.03 3.36
N PRO A 323 -1.72 1.92 2.74
CA PRO A 323 -2.05 0.64 3.36
C PRO A 323 -0.84 -0.29 3.58
N GLY A 324 0.39 0.15 3.29
CA GLY A 324 1.61 -0.64 3.46
C GLY A 324 1.84 -1.21 4.87
N SER A 325 1.17 -0.65 5.88
CA SER A 325 1.20 -1.11 7.27
C SER A 325 0.27 -2.28 7.54
N ALA A 326 -0.69 -2.61 6.67
CA ALA A 326 -1.55 -3.79 6.81
C ALA A 326 -0.72 -5.09 6.75
N LEU A 327 -1.05 -6.06 7.59
CA LEU A 327 -0.32 -7.32 7.76
C LEU A 327 -0.48 -8.19 6.52
N GLY A 328 -1.71 -8.34 6.04
CA GLY A 328 -2.04 -9.18 4.90
C GLY A 328 -1.51 -8.60 3.58
N ALA A 329 -1.46 -7.28 3.45
CA ALA A 329 -1.02 -6.62 2.23
C ALA A 329 0.43 -7.01 1.88
N ILE A 330 0.71 -7.18 0.60
CA ILE A 330 2.07 -7.34 0.08
C ILE A 330 2.65 -5.93 -0.13
N THR A 331 3.46 -5.49 0.80
CA THR A 331 4.10 -4.16 0.78
C THR A 331 5.45 -4.28 0.09
N VAL A 332 5.65 -3.51 -0.98
CA VAL A 332 6.80 -3.65 -1.88
C VAL A 332 7.71 -2.43 -1.82
N GLY A 333 8.98 -2.65 -1.46
CA GLY A 333 10.03 -1.63 -1.56
C GLY A 333 10.72 -1.61 -2.92
N ALA A 334 11.49 -0.57 -3.19
CA ALA A 334 12.15 -0.36 -4.48
C ALA A 334 13.59 -0.89 -4.46
N TYR A 335 13.91 -1.77 -5.40
CA TYR A 335 15.24 -2.28 -5.67
C TYR A 335 15.94 -1.47 -6.76
N ASN A 336 17.22 -1.20 -6.56
CA ASN A 336 18.09 -0.54 -7.52
C ASN A 336 19.03 -1.56 -8.17
N HIS A 337 18.73 -1.91 -9.42
CA HIS A 337 19.54 -2.83 -10.23
C HIS A 337 20.97 -2.31 -10.50
N SER A 338 21.18 -0.99 -10.47
CA SER A 338 22.49 -0.37 -10.72
C SER A 338 23.45 -0.55 -9.55
N SER A 339 22.93 -0.52 -8.31
CA SER A 339 23.73 -0.71 -7.10
C SER A 339 23.65 -2.12 -6.51
N GLY A 340 22.68 -2.93 -6.95
CA GLY A 340 22.40 -4.24 -6.38
C GLY A 340 21.78 -4.19 -4.98
N ARG A 341 21.14 -3.08 -4.59
CA ARG A 341 20.61 -2.82 -3.24
C ARG A 341 19.26 -2.12 -3.27
N THR A 342 18.58 -2.05 -2.13
CA THR A 342 17.37 -1.25 -1.95
C THR A 342 17.63 0.24 -2.21
N CYS A 343 16.71 0.92 -2.89
CA CYS A 343 16.74 2.35 -3.14
C CYS A 343 16.71 3.15 -1.83
N THR A 344 17.49 4.24 -1.74
CA THR A 344 17.53 5.11 -0.56
C THR A 344 16.17 5.74 -0.24
N PHE A 345 15.37 6.08 -1.26
CA PHE A 345 14.03 6.66 -1.08
C PHE A 345 12.98 5.63 -0.64
N SER A 346 13.26 4.32 -0.77
CA SER A 346 12.27 3.29 -0.44
C SER A 346 11.92 3.36 1.05
N GLY A 347 10.63 3.33 1.34
CA GLY A 347 10.09 3.27 2.69
C GLY A 347 10.66 2.08 3.46
N ARG A 348 10.86 2.29 4.75
CA ARG A 348 11.51 1.34 5.67
C ARG A 348 10.66 1.13 6.89
N GLY A 349 10.57 -0.14 7.27
CA GLY A 349 9.92 -0.54 8.50
C GLY A 349 10.69 -0.12 9.76
N PRO A 350 10.35 -0.70 10.92
CA PRO A 350 9.11 -1.45 11.09
C PRO A 350 7.90 -0.55 10.81
N SER A 351 6.74 -1.13 10.51
CA SER A 351 5.49 -0.35 10.46
C SER A 351 5.18 0.23 11.85
N LEU A 352 4.18 1.11 11.96
CA LEU A 352 3.74 1.62 13.26
C LEU A 352 3.13 0.51 14.16
N TYR A 353 2.77 -0.65 13.61
CA TYR A 353 2.42 -1.86 14.35
C TYR A 353 3.64 -2.67 14.83
N MET A 354 4.85 -2.18 14.60
CA MET A 354 6.11 -2.87 14.86
C MET A 354 6.32 -4.15 14.03
N TRP A 355 5.58 -4.32 12.93
CA TRP A 355 5.80 -5.41 11.98
C TRP A 355 6.98 -5.12 11.08
N THR A 356 7.70 -6.16 10.68
CA THR A 356 8.71 -6.06 9.63
C THR A 356 8.03 -5.72 8.30
N LYS A 357 8.43 -4.60 7.71
CA LYS A 357 7.99 -4.11 6.40
C LYS A 357 9.17 -3.40 5.71
N PRO A 358 9.24 -3.32 4.37
CA PRO A 358 8.35 -3.98 3.39
C PRO A 358 8.41 -5.51 3.50
N ASP A 359 7.51 -6.23 2.83
CA ASP A 359 7.56 -7.70 2.79
C ASP A 359 8.66 -8.20 1.85
N ILE A 360 8.88 -7.49 0.75
CA ILE A 360 9.82 -7.80 -0.34
C ILE A 360 10.24 -6.50 -1.04
N VAL A 361 11.28 -6.57 -1.87
CA VAL A 361 11.63 -5.51 -2.83
C VAL A 361 11.55 -6.01 -4.26
N ALA A 362 11.25 -5.10 -5.20
CA ALA A 362 11.19 -5.38 -6.63
C ALA A 362 11.76 -4.19 -7.43
N PRO A 363 12.09 -4.35 -8.73
CA PRO A 363 12.69 -3.27 -9.52
C PRO A 363 11.88 -1.97 -9.46
N GLY A 364 12.51 -0.89 -8.97
CA GLY A 364 11.84 0.41 -8.80
C GLY A 364 12.73 1.61 -9.09
N TYR A 365 13.91 1.39 -9.67
CA TYR A 365 14.85 2.44 -10.06
C TYR A 365 14.96 2.51 -11.58
N ASN A 366 14.75 3.69 -12.16
CA ASN A 366 14.80 3.96 -13.61
C ASN A 366 13.97 2.97 -14.46
N ILE A 367 12.73 2.72 -14.05
CA ILE A 367 11.81 1.83 -14.76
C ILE A 367 11.09 2.62 -15.85
N VAL A 368 11.16 2.12 -17.09
CA VAL A 368 10.44 2.70 -18.24
C VAL A 368 9.02 2.15 -18.29
N SER A 369 8.02 2.96 -18.59
CA SER A 369 6.65 2.49 -18.82
C SER A 369 5.82 3.53 -19.60
N CYS A 370 4.58 3.16 -19.92
CA CYS A 370 3.61 3.96 -20.66
C CYS A 370 3.49 5.40 -20.13
N ARG A 371 3.45 6.34 -21.06
CA ARG A 371 3.25 7.77 -20.80
C ARG A 371 1.83 8.13 -21.21
N ALA A 372 1.06 8.70 -20.29
CA ALA A 372 -0.31 9.09 -20.58
C ALA A 372 -0.40 10.24 -21.59
N HIS A 373 -1.37 10.12 -22.50
CA HIS A 373 -1.85 11.18 -23.37
C HIS A 373 -3.28 11.53 -23.00
N PRO A 374 -3.49 12.45 -22.04
CA PRO A 374 -4.84 12.88 -21.71
C PRO A 374 -5.53 13.42 -22.96
N PRO A 375 -6.83 13.14 -23.16
CA PRO A 375 -7.54 13.56 -24.36
C PRO A 375 -7.56 15.09 -24.45
N ASP A 376 -7.41 15.62 -25.66
CA ASP A 376 -7.65 17.04 -25.93
C ASP A 376 -9.15 17.32 -25.76
N LEU A 377 -9.51 17.90 -24.62
CA LEU A 377 -10.90 18.27 -24.33
C LEU A 377 -11.34 19.55 -25.08
N GLY A 378 -10.48 20.15 -25.91
CA GLY A 378 -10.75 21.38 -26.63
C GLY A 378 -10.81 22.63 -25.74
N PHE A 379 -10.42 22.50 -24.48
CA PHE A 379 -10.31 23.61 -23.52
C PHE A 379 -8.84 23.93 -23.27
N ASN A 380 -8.49 25.22 -23.38
CA ASN A 380 -7.13 25.69 -23.08
C ASN A 380 -6.91 25.80 -21.56
N ILE A 381 -6.99 24.67 -20.86
CA ILE A 381 -6.79 24.58 -19.41
C ILE A 381 -5.34 24.16 -19.17
N SER A 382 -4.56 25.05 -18.57
CA SER A 382 -3.24 24.71 -18.07
C SER A 382 -3.39 23.96 -16.74
N ILE A 383 -3.13 22.65 -16.72
CA ILE A 383 -3.09 21.87 -15.48
C ILE A 383 -1.73 22.10 -14.82
N PRO A 384 -1.63 22.87 -13.71
CA PRO A 384 -0.38 23.53 -13.31
C PRO A 384 0.76 22.61 -12.85
N GLN A 385 0.51 21.34 -12.55
CA GLN A 385 1.50 20.46 -11.92
C GLN A 385 2.00 19.30 -12.76
N PHE A 386 1.29 18.91 -13.81
CA PHE A 386 1.69 17.81 -14.70
C PHE A 386 1.96 18.29 -16.12
N LYS A 387 2.46 19.53 -16.26
CA LYS A 387 2.75 20.15 -17.55
C LYS A 387 3.64 19.27 -18.45
N ASP A 388 4.49 18.43 -17.86
CA ASP A 388 5.38 17.50 -18.56
C ASP A 388 5.04 16.00 -18.32
N GLY A 389 3.93 15.71 -17.63
CA GLY A 389 3.48 14.35 -17.26
C GLY A 389 4.15 13.77 -16.00
N TYR A 390 3.99 12.47 -15.80
CA TYR A 390 4.66 11.70 -14.74
C TYR A 390 6.01 11.16 -15.23
N GLY A 391 7.04 11.22 -14.38
CA GLY A 391 8.39 10.77 -14.73
C GLY A 391 9.16 11.72 -15.64
N THR A 392 10.17 11.20 -16.33
CA THR A 392 10.94 11.88 -17.36
C THR A 392 10.61 11.25 -18.72
N PRO A 393 10.00 11.98 -19.66
CA PRO A 393 9.69 11.45 -20.98
C PRO A 393 10.92 10.91 -21.70
N ILE A 394 10.78 9.72 -22.30
CA ILE A 394 11.77 9.14 -23.21
C ILE A 394 11.38 9.48 -24.64
N ASP A 395 10.10 9.29 -24.96
CA ASP A 395 9.48 9.60 -26.24
C ASP A 395 8.00 9.97 -26.03
N GLU A 396 7.20 9.89 -27.09
CA GLU A 396 5.76 10.14 -27.03
C GLU A 396 5.07 9.10 -26.15
N ASN A 397 5.36 7.81 -26.30
CA ASN A 397 4.65 6.72 -25.62
C ASN A 397 5.26 6.31 -24.28
N TYR A 398 6.52 6.66 -23.99
CA TYR A 398 7.20 6.15 -22.80
C TYR A 398 7.85 7.23 -21.94
N THR A 399 7.84 6.97 -20.62
CA THR A 399 8.47 7.78 -19.59
C THR A 399 9.25 6.89 -18.62
N VAL A 400 10.24 7.45 -17.94
CA VAL A 400 11.04 6.75 -16.92
C VAL A 400 10.88 7.40 -15.56
N ALA A 401 10.74 6.57 -14.52
CA ALA A 401 10.66 7.02 -13.13
C ALA A 401 11.39 6.08 -12.17
N SER A 402 11.70 6.60 -10.98
CA SER A 402 12.16 5.81 -9.83
C SER A 402 11.18 5.97 -8.68
N THR A 403 10.52 4.88 -8.29
CA THR A 403 9.46 4.88 -7.27
C THR A 403 9.14 3.46 -6.78
N THR A 404 8.68 3.35 -5.54
CA THR A 404 8.09 2.12 -4.98
C THR A 404 6.76 1.76 -5.66
N ALA A 405 6.08 2.70 -6.32
CA ALA A 405 4.90 2.42 -7.14
C ALA A 405 5.23 1.47 -8.31
N ALA A 406 6.38 1.67 -8.95
CA ALA A 406 6.87 0.82 -10.04
C ALA A 406 7.19 -0.60 -9.52
N ALA A 407 7.80 -0.69 -8.34
CA ALA A 407 8.08 -1.98 -7.70
C ALA A 407 6.78 -2.72 -7.33
N ALA A 408 5.79 -2.03 -6.77
CA ALA A 408 4.48 -2.60 -6.47
C ALA A 408 3.74 -3.06 -7.74
N ALA A 409 3.80 -2.27 -8.81
CA ALA A 409 3.24 -2.61 -10.12
C ALA A 409 3.87 -3.89 -10.70
N TYR A 410 5.21 -4.00 -10.61
CA TYR A 410 5.93 -5.20 -11.01
C TYR A 410 5.42 -6.44 -10.28
N VAL A 411 5.24 -6.34 -8.95
CA VAL A 411 4.74 -7.44 -8.13
C VAL A 411 3.27 -7.74 -8.41
N ALA A 412 2.45 -6.75 -8.78
CA ALA A 412 1.06 -6.99 -9.20
C ALA A 412 0.98 -7.81 -10.48
N GLY A 413 1.81 -7.51 -11.48
CA GLY A 413 1.90 -8.37 -12.65
C GLY A 413 2.43 -9.77 -12.30
N LEU A 414 3.45 -9.89 -11.44
CA LEU A 414 3.95 -11.20 -11.01
C LEU A 414 2.86 -12.01 -10.28
N ALA A 415 2.09 -11.38 -9.39
CA ALA A 415 0.97 -12.02 -8.73
C ALA A 415 -0.11 -12.50 -9.72
N ALA A 416 -0.33 -11.79 -10.83
CA ALA A 416 -1.23 -12.26 -11.88
C ALA A 416 -0.69 -13.50 -12.61
N LEU A 417 0.63 -13.59 -12.85
CA LEU A 417 1.24 -14.82 -13.36
C LEU A 417 1.03 -16.01 -12.40
N LEU A 418 1.19 -15.77 -11.09
CA LEU A 418 0.97 -16.78 -10.04
C LEU A 418 -0.49 -17.24 -9.96
N LEU A 419 -1.44 -16.30 -10.06
CA LEU A 419 -2.87 -16.64 -10.05
C LEU A 419 -3.28 -17.40 -11.31
N GLN A 420 -2.71 -17.06 -12.47
CA GLN A 420 -2.95 -17.82 -13.71
C GLN A 420 -2.39 -19.25 -13.61
N SER A 421 -1.21 -19.43 -13.00
CA SER A 421 -0.58 -20.74 -12.83
C SER A 421 -1.24 -21.61 -11.77
N SER A 422 -1.90 -20.99 -10.79
CA SER A 422 -2.56 -21.67 -9.68
C SER A 422 -3.96 -21.08 -9.44
N MET A 423 -4.95 -21.63 -10.15
CA MET A 423 -6.36 -21.18 -10.22
C MET A 423 -7.12 -21.14 -8.86
N TYR A 424 -6.49 -21.53 -7.75
CA TYR A 424 -7.07 -21.46 -6.40
C TYR A 424 -6.10 -20.94 -5.34
N ALA A 425 -5.02 -20.24 -5.76
CA ALA A 425 -4.10 -19.64 -4.80
C ALA A 425 -4.81 -18.56 -3.97
N SER A 426 -4.75 -18.70 -2.65
CA SER A 426 -5.25 -17.66 -1.75
C SER A 426 -4.29 -16.46 -1.73
N PRO A 427 -4.73 -15.27 -1.29
CA PRO A 427 -3.85 -14.12 -1.09
C PRO A 427 -2.63 -14.43 -0.22
N GLU A 428 -2.80 -15.24 0.82
CA GLU A 428 -1.70 -15.69 1.69
C GLU A 428 -0.74 -16.61 0.94
N SER A 429 -1.24 -17.49 0.08
CA SER A 429 -0.40 -18.40 -0.72
C SER A 429 0.46 -17.63 -1.71
N VAL A 430 -0.11 -16.63 -2.39
CA VAL A 430 0.64 -15.71 -3.27
C VAL A 430 1.71 -14.97 -2.48
N LYS A 431 1.35 -14.39 -1.33
CA LYS A 431 2.29 -13.68 -0.46
C LYS A 431 3.41 -14.59 0.04
N ILE A 432 3.09 -15.81 0.46
CA ILE A 432 4.08 -16.80 0.92
C ILE A 432 5.02 -17.20 -0.21
N ALA A 433 4.51 -17.48 -1.41
CA ALA A 433 5.32 -17.84 -2.57
C ALA A 433 6.35 -16.75 -2.87
N LEU A 434 5.92 -15.48 -2.93
CA LEU A 434 6.79 -14.32 -3.16
C LEU A 434 7.85 -14.14 -2.06
N ILE A 435 7.46 -14.28 -0.79
CA ILE A 435 8.36 -14.09 0.35
C ILE A 435 9.38 -15.23 0.46
N LYS A 436 8.95 -16.48 0.28
CA LYS A 436 9.80 -17.66 0.54
C LYS A 436 10.87 -17.88 -0.52
N THR A 437 10.67 -17.35 -1.71
CA THR A 437 11.56 -17.54 -2.85
C THR A 437 12.39 -16.29 -3.16
N ALA A 438 12.15 -15.20 -2.42
CA ALA A 438 12.92 -13.97 -2.50
C ALA A 438 14.41 -14.21 -2.23
N VAL A 439 15.25 -13.47 -2.97
CA VAL A 439 16.71 -13.50 -2.85
C VAL A 439 17.15 -12.47 -1.83
N ASP A 440 17.78 -12.94 -0.75
CA ASP A 440 18.34 -12.08 0.30
C ASP A 440 19.45 -11.16 -0.27
N LEU A 441 19.29 -9.85 -0.09
CA LEU A 441 20.26 -8.82 -0.44
C LEU A 441 21.26 -8.53 0.69
N TYR A 442 21.16 -9.26 1.81
CA TYR A 442 21.93 -9.08 3.04
C TYR A 442 21.76 -7.70 3.68
N GLU A 443 20.57 -7.10 3.53
CA GLU A 443 20.15 -5.87 4.19
C GLU A 443 19.26 -6.16 5.41
N SER A 444 18.99 -5.15 6.23
CA SER A 444 18.04 -5.31 7.36
C SER A 444 16.65 -5.74 6.84
N PRO A 445 15.92 -6.64 7.52
CA PRO A 445 14.56 -7.00 7.14
C PRO A 445 13.61 -5.78 7.09
N ASN A 446 13.87 -4.73 7.87
CA ASN A 446 13.11 -3.47 7.79
C ASN A 446 13.47 -2.59 6.59
N ILE A 447 14.39 -3.04 5.72
CA ILE A 447 14.79 -2.36 4.49
C ILE A 447 14.34 -3.19 3.29
N GLN A 448 14.69 -4.47 3.27
CA GLN A 448 14.46 -5.36 2.11
C GLN A 448 13.29 -6.34 2.28
N GLY A 449 12.71 -6.45 3.47
CA GLY A 449 11.80 -7.54 3.80
C GLY A 449 12.51 -8.90 3.74
N ALA A 450 11.93 -9.83 2.99
CA ALA A 450 12.54 -11.12 2.70
C ALA A 450 13.59 -11.09 1.58
N GLY A 451 13.72 -9.96 0.87
CA GLY A 451 14.68 -9.77 -0.20
C GLY A 451 14.03 -9.41 -1.54
N LEU A 452 14.82 -9.50 -2.60
CA LEU A 452 14.42 -9.22 -3.97
C LEU A 452 13.54 -10.35 -4.50
N VAL A 453 12.37 -10.02 -5.06
CA VAL A 453 11.50 -11.02 -5.68
C VAL A 453 12.24 -11.87 -6.71
N ASN A 454 11.87 -13.14 -6.79
CA ASN A 454 12.38 -14.08 -7.80
C ASN A 454 11.19 -14.65 -8.59
N PRO A 455 10.86 -14.08 -9.76
CA PRO A 455 9.69 -14.47 -10.53
C PRO A 455 9.61 -15.97 -10.78
N TYR A 456 10.66 -16.56 -11.36
CA TYR A 456 10.67 -17.96 -11.77
C TYR A 456 10.65 -18.95 -10.60
N SER A 457 11.17 -18.57 -9.43
CA SER A 457 11.11 -19.44 -8.25
C SER A 457 9.78 -19.33 -7.49
N ALA A 458 9.08 -18.19 -7.61
CA ALA A 458 7.78 -17.96 -6.98
C ALA A 458 6.64 -18.65 -7.75
N TYR A 459 6.73 -18.63 -9.07
CA TYR A 459 5.85 -19.35 -10.00
C TYR A 459 6.20 -20.84 -9.98
#